data_AF-A0A9D8R6P8-F1
#
_entry.id   AF-A0A9D8R6P8-F1
#
_cell.length_a   1.000
_cell.length_b   1.000
_cell.length_c   1.000
_cell.angle_alpha   90.00
_cell.angle_beta   90.00
_cell.angle_gamma   90.00
#
_symmetry.space_group_name_H-M   'P 1'
#
loop_
_entity.id
_entity.type
_entity.pdbx_description
1 polymer ?
#
loop_
_entity_poly.entity_id
_entity_poly.type
_entity_poly.pdbx_seq_one_letter_code
_entity_poly.pdbx_strand_id
1 'polypeptide(L)'
;SGIYRFALRSFEADGPLPHLGAAAINAMRRAVAQRLDDMPVALDRPARTVPDEGQICPQPAAAAELMRSRYCIKYELGLCPRYQGAAPTGPLFLVNNGRRLPLGFDCGRCEMTVGKP
;
A
#
# COMPACT_ATOMS: atom_id res chain seq x y z
N SER A 1 -0.37 -6.71 -15.87
CA SER A 1 -1.40 -7.62 -15.33
C SER A 1 -1.97 -6.98 -14.09
N GLY A 2 -3.27 -6.65 -14.12
CA GLY A 2 -3.98 -6.02 -13.00
C GLY A 2 -4.07 -6.91 -11.75
N ILE A 3 -4.29 -6.29 -10.59
CA ILE A 3 -4.62 -7.03 -9.36
C ILE A 3 -6.13 -7.25 -9.34
N TYR A 4 -6.57 -8.49 -9.52
CA TYR A 4 -7.99 -8.87 -9.55
C TYR A 4 -8.38 -9.69 -8.33
N ARG A 5 -9.56 -9.41 -7.77
CA ARG A 5 -10.21 -10.24 -6.75
C ARG A 5 -11.48 -10.85 -7.34
N PHE A 6 -11.56 -12.18 -7.31
CA PHE A 6 -12.72 -12.92 -7.79
C PHE A 6 -13.49 -13.49 -6.60
N ALA A 7 -14.81 -13.37 -6.63
CA ALA A 7 -15.70 -13.97 -5.65
C ALA A 7 -16.89 -14.61 -6.38
N LEU A 8 -17.16 -15.88 -6.10
CA LEU A 8 -18.33 -16.58 -6.62
C LEU A 8 -19.54 -16.18 -5.77
N ARG A 9 -20.54 -15.55 -6.38
CA ARG A 9 -21.76 -15.10 -5.66
C ARG A 9 -22.82 -16.21 -5.61
N SER A 10 -23.00 -16.91 -6.71
CA SER A 10 -23.89 -18.05 -6.83
C SER A 10 -23.40 -18.94 -7.97
N PHE A 11 -23.74 -20.22 -7.90
CA PHE A 11 -23.49 -21.17 -8.98
C PHE A 11 -24.63 -22.19 -8.94
N GLU A 12 -25.36 -22.31 -10.04
CA GLU A 12 -26.40 -23.32 -10.21
C GLU A 12 -25.79 -24.50 -10.97
N ALA A 13 -25.99 -25.71 -10.45
CA ALA A 13 -25.50 -26.94 -11.03
C ALA A 13 -26.64 -27.96 -11.03
N ASP A 14 -26.99 -28.51 -12.20
CA ASP A 14 -27.97 -29.60 -12.33
C ASP A 14 -27.39 -30.97 -11.89
N GLY A 15 -26.51 -30.98 -10.89
CA GLY A 15 -25.80 -32.17 -10.41
C GLY A 15 -24.61 -31.86 -9.50
N PRO A 16 -23.91 -32.89 -8.98
CA PRO A 16 -22.71 -32.70 -8.17
C PRO A 16 -21.62 -32.02 -8.99
N LEU A 17 -20.99 -31.01 -8.40
CA LEU A 17 -19.88 -30.30 -9.03
C LEU A 17 -18.75 -31.29 -9.37
N PRO A 18 -18.20 -31.24 -10.60
CA PRO A 18 -17.03 -32.04 -10.92
C PRO A 18 -15.89 -31.65 -9.97
N HIS A 19 -15.14 -32.64 -9.49
CA HIS A 19 -13.96 -32.38 -8.68
C HIS A 19 -12.92 -31.68 -9.56
N LEU A 20 -12.68 -30.41 -9.31
CA LEU A 20 -11.68 -29.63 -10.03
C LEU A 20 -10.44 -29.50 -9.14
N GLY A 21 -9.31 -29.99 -9.64
CA GLY A 21 -8.03 -29.78 -8.97
C GLY A 21 -7.64 -28.30 -8.94
N ALA A 22 -6.75 -27.93 -8.01
CA ALA A 22 -6.26 -26.55 -7.87
C ALA A 22 -5.67 -25.98 -9.18
N ALA A 23 -5.06 -26.84 -10.02
CA ALA A 23 -4.54 -26.45 -11.32
C ALA A 23 -5.65 -25.95 -12.28
N ALA A 24 -6.79 -26.65 -12.31
CA ALA A 24 -7.94 -26.27 -13.14
C ALA A 24 -8.55 -24.94 -12.67
N ILE A 25 -8.70 -24.77 -11.35
CA ILE A 25 -9.21 -23.53 -10.75
C ILE A 25 -8.27 -22.35 -11.05
N ASN A 26 -6.97 -22.55 -10.92
CA ASN A 26 -5.97 -21.52 -11.22
C ASN A 26 -5.92 -21.18 -12.72
N ALA A 27 -6.14 -22.17 -13.60
CA ALA A 27 -6.30 -21.94 -15.03
C ALA A 27 -7.53 -21.07 -15.33
N MET A 28 -8.68 -21.37 -14.74
CA MET A 28 -9.88 -20.54 -14.85
C MET A 28 -9.64 -19.10 -14.37
N ARG A 29 -9.01 -18.93 -13.20
CA ARG A 29 -8.67 -17.61 -12.65
C ARG A 29 -7.80 -16.78 -13.62
N ARG A 30 -6.78 -17.40 -14.22
CA ARG A 30 -5.89 -16.73 -15.19
C ARG A 30 -6.60 -16.39 -16.49
N ALA A 31 -7.43 -17.29 -17.01
CA ALA A 31 -8.18 -17.06 -18.24
C ALA A 31 -9.15 -15.87 -18.10
N VAL A 32 -9.84 -15.76 -16.96
CA VAL A 32 -10.71 -14.61 -16.66
C VAL A 32 -9.88 -13.32 -16.53
N ALA A 33 -8.74 -13.35 -15.83
CA ALA A 33 -7.87 -12.19 -15.71
C ALA A 33 -7.37 -11.68 -17.07
N GLN A 34 -6.94 -12.58 -17.95
CA GLN A 34 -6.48 -12.21 -19.30
C GLN A 34 -7.58 -11.52 -20.11
N ARG A 35 -8.81 -12.06 -20.06
CA ARG A 35 -9.96 -11.45 -20.73
C ARG A 35 -10.29 -10.05 -20.19
N LEU A 36 -10.02 -9.79 -18.92
CA LEU A 36 -10.19 -8.46 -18.31
C LEU A 36 -9.05 -7.52 -18.69
N ASP A 37 -7.80 -8.00 -18.75
CA ASP A 37 -6.65 -7.23 -19.20
C ASP A 37 -6.83 -6.80 -20.68
N ASP A 38 -7.41 -7.66 -21.53
CA ASP A 38 -7.64 -7.38 -22.97
C ASP A 38 -8.90 -6.54 -23.26
N MET A 39 -9.74 -6.30 -22.25
CA MET A 39 -10.98 -5.55 -22.43
C MET A 39 -10.66 -4.05 -22.62
N PRO A 40 -11.05 -3.42 -23.74
CA PRO A 40 -10.81 -2.00 -23.95
C PRO A 40 -11.60 -1.21 -22.90
N VAL A 41 -10.91 -0.36 -22.16
CA VAL A 41 -11.55 0.56 -21.22
C VAL A 41 -12.32 1.58 -22.06
N ALA A 42 -13.66 1.48 -22.06
CA ALA A 42 -14.51 2.50 -22.65
C ALA A 42 -14.35 3.79 -21.85
N LEU A 43 -13.46 4.68 -22.32
CA LEU A 43 -13.17 5.97 -21.69
C LEU A 43 -14.29 7.02 -21.89
N ASP A 44 -15.43 6.65 -22.46
CA ASP A 44 -16.56 7.57 -22.72
C ASP A 44 -17.45 7.85 -21.50
N ARG A 45 -17.04 7.46 -20.28
CA ARG A 45 -17.82 7.75 -19.08
C ARG A 45 -17.15 8.87 -18.26
N PRO A 46 -17.81 10.04 -18.08
CA PRO A 46 -17.34 10.99 -17.07
C PRO A 46 -17.31 10.27 -15.73
N ALA A 47 -16.21 10.47 -15.00
CA ALA A 47 -15.91 9.79 -13.76
C ALA A 47 -17.15 9.69 -12.86
N ARG A 48 -17.67 8.46 -12.71
CA ARG A 48 -18.68 8.20 -11.67
C ARG A 48 -17.98 8.44 -10.34
N THR A 49 -18.41 9.47 -9.62
CA THR A 49 -18.06 9.67 -8.22
C THR A 49 -18.63 8.49 -7.42
N VAL A 50 -17.80 7.49 -7.16
CA VAL A 50 -18.11 6.44 -6.19
C VAL A 50 -17.98 7.04 -4.80
N PRO A 51 -18.99 6.94 -3.91
CA PRO A 51 -18.82 7.26 -2.50
C PRO A 51 -17.81 6.28 -1.91
N ASP A 52 -16.74 6.87 -1.37
CA ASP A 52 -15.66 6.31 -0.56
C ASP A 52 -15.90 4.91 0.05
N GLU A 53 -15.30 3.88 -0.55
CA GLU A 53 -14.67 2.78 0.18
C GLU A 53 -13.39 2.40 -0.57
N GLY A 54 -12.30 3.12 -0.25
CA GLY A 54 -10.96 2.85 -0.77
C GLY A 54 -10.41 3.94 -1.69
N GLN A 55 -10.51 5.20 -1.28
CA GLN A 55 -9.77 6.29 -1.92
C GLN A 55 -8.25 6.05 -1.87
N ILE A 56 -7.67 5.71 -3.01
CA ILE A 56 -6.31 6.16 -3.33
C ILE A 56 -6.46 7.56 -3.94
N CYS A 57 -6.65 8.54 -3.07
CA CYS A 57 -6.48 9.94 -3.43
C CYS A 57 -4.98 10.22 -3.51
N PRO A 58 -4.44 10.69 -4.66
CA PRO A 58 -3.18 11.42 -4.62
C PRO A 58 -3.51 12.77 -3.94
N GLN A 59 -3.38 12.78 -2.62
CA GLN A 59 -3.44 14.02 -1.84
C GLN A 59 -2.40 15.00 -2.39
N PRO A 60 -2.67 16.32 -2.34
CA PRO A 60 -1.73 17.32 -2.81
C PRO A 60 -0.37 17.06 -2.18
N ALA A 61 0.68 17.11 -3.00
CA ALA A 61 2.07 16.84 -2.65
C ALA A 61 2.57 17.76 -1.52
N ALA A 62 2.12 17.51 -0.30
CA ALA A 62 2.71 18.02 0.92
C ALA A 62 4.06 17.29 1.05
N ALA A 63 5.12 18.01 0.68
CA ALA A 63 6.53 17.68 0.95
C ALA A 63 6.80 16.16 0.98
N ALA A 64 6.77 15.55 -0.20
CA ALA A 64 6.60 14.12 -0.39
C ALA A 64 7.44 13.25 0.58
N GLU A 65 6.74 12.72 1.58
CA GLU A 65 7.21 11.68 2.45
C GLU A 65 7.49 10.42 1.61
N LEU A 66 8.73 9.93 1.66
CA LEU A 66 9.16 8.73 0.96
C LEU A 66 8.70 7.47 1.70
N MET A 67 8.76 7.48 3.03
CA MET A 67 8.47 6.32 3.86
C MET A 67 8.02 6.72 5.26
N ARG A 68 7.01 6.01 5.81
CA ARG A 68 6.62 6.06 7.22
C ARG A 68 6.85 4.72 7.90
N SER A 69 7.40 4.71 9.10
CA SER A 69 7.59 3.47 9.87
C SER A 69 7.40 3.67 11.37
N ARG A 70 7.07 2.60 12.09
CA ARG A 70 7.08 2.58 13.57
C ARG A 70 8.47 2.34 14.16
N TYR A 71 9.44 1.99 13.31
CA TYR A 71 10.82 1.82 13.72
C TYR A 71 11.43 3.20 13.95
N CYS A 72 11.90 3.45 15.17
CA CYS A 72 12.37 4.77 15.58
C CYS A 72 13.86 4.75 15.84
N ILE A 73 14.64 5.35 14.93
CA ILE A 73 16.11 5.45 15.08
C ILE A 73 16.49 6.18 16.38
N LYS A 74 15.70 7.17 16.83
CA LYS A 74 15.93 7.81 18.14
C LYS A 74 15.84 6.83 19.30
N TYR A 75 14.94 5.85 19.24
CA TYR A 75 14.82 4.85 20.31
C TYR A 75 16.03 3.92 20.35
N GLU A 76 16.49 3.47 19.19
CA GLU A 76 17.68 2.60 19.04
C GLU A 76 18.96 3.30 19.49
N LEU A 77 19.07 4.61 19.24
CA LEU A 77 20.21 5.42 19.65
C LEU A 77 20.15 5.89 21.11
N GLY A 78 19.11 5.55 21.87
CA GLY A 78 18.97 6.03 23.26
C GLY A 78 18.54 7.51 23.37
N LEU A 79 18.04 8.09 22.28
CA LEU A 79 17.69 9.51 22.13
C LEU A 79 16.17 9.76 22.10
N CYS A 80 15.35 8.79 22.53
CA CYS A 80 13.91 8.96 22.53
C CYS A 80 13.45 9.83 23.71
N PRO A 81 12.82 10.99 23.48
CA PRO A 81 12.35 11.84 24.57
C PRO A 81 11.24 11.18 25.40
N ARG A 82 10.48 10.24 24.82
CA ARG A 82 9.36 9.57 25.49
C ARG A 82 9.79 8.48 26.46
N TYR A 83 10.78 7.66 26.09
CA TYR A 83 11.18 6.49 26.87
C TYR A 83 12.49 6.71 27.64
N GLN A 84 13.39 7.54 27.14
CA GLN A 84 14.75 7.70 27.67
C GLN A 84 15.01 9.12 28.22
N GLY A 85 14.07 10.05 28.08
CA GLY A 85 14.19 11.42 28.61
C GLY A 85 15.33 12.22 27.99
N ALA A 86 15.80 11.81 26.81
CA ALA A 86 16.94 12.43 26.16
C ALA A 86 16.64 13.86 25.68
N ALA A 87 17.68 14.70 25.69
CA ALA A 87 17.61 16.08 25.22
C ALA A 87 17.17 16.17 23.74
N PRO A 88 16.52 17.26 23.32
CA PRO A 88 16.11 17.46 21.94
C PRO A 88 17.34 17.40 21.03
N THR A 89 17.43 16.31 20.26
CA THR A 89 18.48 16.13 19.25
C THR A 89 18.13 16.95 18.02
N GLY A 90 19.16 17.52 17.37
CA GLY A 90 19.02 18.23 16.10
C GLY A 90 18.45 17.37 14.97
N PRO A 91 18.28 17.95 13.76
CA PRO A 91 17.72 17.23 12.62
C PRO A 91 18.59 16.01 12.28
N LEU A 92 17.96 14.84 12.16
CA LEU A 92 18.63 13.59 11.78
C LEU A 92 18.41 13.31 10.30
N PHE A 93 19.39 12.67 9.69
CA PHE A 93 19.36 12.30 8.27
C PHE A 93 19.77 10.84 8.11
N LEU A 94 19.05 10.13 7.24
CA LEU A 94 19.43 8.80 6.80
C LEU A 94 20.23 8.92 5.50
N VAL A 95 21.42 8.32 5.45
CA VAL A 95 22.23 8.28 4.23
C VAL A 95 22.03 6.95 3.54
N ASN A 96 21.44 6.97 2.35
CA ASN A 96 21.23 5.76 1.53
C ASN A 96 21.76 6.02 0.11
N ASN A 97 22.73 5.22 -0.34
CA ASN A 97 23.35 5.33 -1.66
C ASN A 97 23.83 6.77 -1.99
N GLY A 98 24.44 7.45 -1.02
CA GLY A 98 24.93 8.83 -1.17
C GLY A 98 23.86 9.92 -1.07
N ARG A 99 22.57 9.56 -0.90
CA ARG A 99 21.47 10.54 -0.72
C ARG A 99 21.21 10.75 0.77
N ARG A 100 21.10 12.01 1.19
CA ARG A 100 20.74 12.41 2.56
C ARG A 100 19.24 12.63 2.64
N LEU A 101 18.54 11.75 3.33
CA LEU A 101 17.09 11.80 3.49
C LEU A 101 16.78 12.40 4.87
N PRO A 102 16.06 13.53 4.97
CA PRO A 102 15.68 14.10 6.25
C PRO A 102 14.71 13.17 6.99
N LEU A 103 14.91 13.03 8.30
CA LEU A 103 14.04 12.23 9.16
C LEU A 103 13.15 13.13 10.01
N GLY A 104 11.84 12.89 9.96
CA GLY A 104 10.85 13.44 10.89
C GLY A 104 10.52 12.41 11.98
N PHE A 105 10.17 12.91 13.18
CA PHE A 105 9.83 12.05 14.31
C PHE A 105 8.59 12.58 15.01
N ASP A 106 7.52 11.79 14.97
CA ASP A 106 6.28 12.04 15.69
C ASP A 106 6.23 11.17 16.95
N CYS A 107 6.87 11.66 18.02
CA CYS A 107 6.96 10.94 19.28
C CYS A 107 5.58 10.68 19.94
N GLY A 108 4.55 11.47 19.61
CA GLY A 108 3.18 11.25 20.08
C GLY A 108 2.52 10.00 19.50
N ARG A 109 2.83 9.66 18.25
CA ARG A 109 2.35 8.44 17.57
C ARG A 109 3.39 7.31 17.53
N CYS A 110 4.61 7.57 18.03
CA CYS A 110 5.78 6.71 17.86
C CYS A 110 6.04 6.33 16.39
N GLU A 111 6.00 7.34 15.51
CA GLU A 111 6.26 7.16 14.08
C GLU A 111 7.49 7.96 13.65
N MET A 112 8.25 7.39 12.72
CA MET A 112 9.37 8.00 12.04
C MET A 112 9.03 8.14 10.55
N THR A 113 9.25 9.33 10.02
CA THR A 113 8.99 9.67 8.62
C THR A 113 10.30 9.98 7.90
N VAL A 114 10.41 9.58 6.65
CA VAL A 114 11.57 9.81 5.79
C VAL A 114 11.12 10.74 4.66
N GLY A 115 11.67 11.95 4.60
CA GLY A 115 11.37 12.91 3.55
C GLY A 115 12.19 12.66 2.28
N LYS A 116 11.74 13.24 1.16
CA LYS A 116 12.59 13.37 -0.03
C LYS A 116 13.80 14.29 0.26
N PRO A 117 14.95 14.01 -0.38
CA PRO A 117 16.13 14.86 -0.29
C PRO A 117 15.93 16.20 -0.99
#